data_AF-A0A957SDI3-F1
#
_entry.id   AF-A0A957SDI3-F1
#
_cell.length_a   1.000
_cell.length_b   1.000
_cell.length_c   1.000
_cell.angle_alpha   90.00
_cell.angle_beta   90.00
_cell.angle_gamma   90.00
#
_symmetry.space_group_name_H-M   'P 1'
#
loop_
_entity.id
_entity.type
_entity.pdbx_description
1 polymer ?
#
loop_
_entity_poly.entity_id
_entity_poly.type
_entity_poly.pdbx_seq_one_letter_code
_entity_poly.pdbx_strand_id
1 'polypeptide(L)' 'MHKVMQTMSLSDFRKHQLETLAALKTEPVVLTQNGRDSALLILPAKMYHDDKVPA' A
#
# COMPACT_ATOMS: atom_id res chain seq x y z
N MET A 1 -8.27 17.60 6.38
CA MET A 1 -8.59 16.16 6.38
C MET A 1 -7.27 15.40 6.37
N HIS A 2 -6.96 14.61 7.40
CA HIS A 2 -5.77 13.75 7.42
C HIS A 2 -6.07 12.47 6.64
N LYS A 3 -5.30 12.21 5.57
CA LYS A 3 -5.42 10.99 4.75
C LYS A 3 -4.97 9.80 5.61
N VAL A 4 -5.88 8.87 5.91
CA VAL A 4 -5.57 7.68 6.71
C VAL A 4 -4.82 6.69 5.81
N MET A 5 -3.57 6.37 6.14
CA MET A 5 -2.84 5.31 5.42
C MET A 5 -3.32 3.95 5.95
N GLN A 6 -3.89 3.13 5.08
CA GLN A 6 -4.34 1.79 5.45
C GLN A 6 -3.12 0.90 5.70
N THR A 7 -3.02 0.30 6.88
CA THR A 7 -1.95 -0.62 7.25
C THR A 7 -2.52 -2.02 7.43
N MET A 8 -1.90 -3.03 6.82
CA MET A 8 -2.27 -4.44 7.00
C MET A 8 -1.04 -5.36 7.02
N SER A 9 -1.20 -6.62 7.45
CA SER A 9 -0.11 -7.59 7.41
C SER A 9 0.08 -8.14 6.00
N LEU A 10 1.31 -8.56 5.67
CA LEU A 10 1.62 -9.22 4.39
C LEU A 10 0.82 -10.52 4.21
N SER A 11 0.55 -11.24 5.31
CA SER A 11 -0.26 -12.46 5.31
C SER A 11 -1.72 -12.17 4.95
N ASP A 12 -2.29 -11.09 5.47
CA ASP A 12 -3.66 -10.69 5.17
C ASP A 12 -3.77 -10.14 3.75
N PHE A 13 -2.78 -9.38 3.30
CA PHE A 13 -2.69 -8.95 1.90
C PHE A 13 -2.69 -10.13 0.94
N ARG A 14 -1.95 -11.20 1.23
CA ARG A 14 -1.94 -12.40 0.38
C ARG A 14 -3.30 -13.08 0.30
N LYS A 15 -4.10 -13.04 1.36
CA LYS A 15 -5.46 -13.60 1.38
C LYS A 15 -6.45 -12.72 0.62
N HIS A 16 -6.28 -11.40 0.69
CA HIS A 16 -7.20 -10.40 0.13
C HIS A 16 -6.56 -9.57 -1.01
N GLN A 17 -5.67 -10.18 -1.79
CA GLN A 17 -4.81 -9.44 -2.72
C GLN A 17 -5.62 -8.67 -3.77
N LEU A 18 -6.61 -9.31 -4.40
CA LEU A 18 -7.43 -8.68 -5.44
C LEU A 18 -8.29 -7.55 -4.90
N GLU A 19 -8.91 -7.75 -3.73
CA GLU A 19 -9.74 -6.74 -3.04
C GLU A 19 -8.89 -5.54 -2.63
N THR A 20 -7.70 -5.80 -2.09
CA THR A 20 -6.77 -4.75 -1.64
C THR A 20 -6.25 -3.94 -2.83
N LEU A 21 -5.88 -4.60 -3.94
CA LEU A 21 -5.46 -3.93 -5.17
C LEU A 21 -6.59 -3.11 -5.81
N ALA A 22 -7.84 -3.56 -5.71
CA ALA A 22 -8.99 -2.79 -6.18
C ALA A 22 -9.21 -1.51 -5.36
N ALA A 23 -9.04 -1.59 -4.02
CA ALA A 23 -9.09 -0.44 -3.11
C ALA A 23 -7.90 0.52 -3.29
N LEU A 24 -6.75 0.01 -3.72
CA LEU A 24 -5.51 0.77 -3.95
C LEU A 24 -5.58 1.80 -5.08
N LYS A 25 -6.70 1.92 -5.80
CA LYS A 25 -6.85 2.91 -6.88
C LYS A 25 -6.88 4.36 -6.39
N THR A 26 -7.12 4.59 -5.09
CA THR A 26 -7.33 5.93 -4.53
C THR A 26 -6.38 6.28 -3.39
N GLU A 27 -5.88 5.27 -2.67
CA GLU A 27 -5.09 5.47 -1.45
C GLU A 27 -3.89 4.52 -1.38
N PRO A 28 -2.78 4.95 -0.76
CA PRO A 28 -1.61 4.10 -0.53
C PRO A 28 -1.87 3.10 0.60
N VAL A 29 -1.26 1.91 0.49
CA VAL A 29 -1.37 0.84 1.48
C VAL A 29 0.02 0.48 2.01
N VAL A 30 0.13 0.34 3.32
CA VAL A 30 1.34 -0.14 4.01
C VAL A 30 1.15 -1.61 4.36
N LEU A 31 1.99 -2.48 3.82
CA LEU A 31 2.06 -3.88 4.21
C LEU A 31 3.16 -4.07 5.24
N THR A 32 2.87 -4.77 6.32
CA THR A 32 3.86 -5.09 7.37
C THR A 32 4.15 -6.58 7.40
N GLN A 33 5.43 -6.95 7.51
CA GLN A 33 5.84 -8.34 7.69
C GLN A 33 6.31 -8.54 9.15
N ASN A 34 5.85 -9.62 9.78
CA ASN A 34 6.21 -9.99 11.15
C ASN A 34 5.99 -8.88 12.19
N GLY A 35 4.90 -8.14 12.09
CA GLY A 35 4.42 -7.30 13.18
C GLY A 35 5.08 -5.94 13.38
N ARG A 36 6.17 -5.57 12.66
CA ARG A 36 6.63 -4.17 12.39
C ARG A 36 8.03 -4.04 11.79
N ASP A 37 8.86 -5.08 11.78
CA ASP A 37 10.29 -4.95 11.42
C ASP A 37 10.53 -4.57 9.94
N SER A 38 9.59 -4.94 9.07
CA SER A 38 9.67 -4.59 7.65
C SER A 38 8.31 -4.10 7.15
N ALA A 39 8.33 -2.99 6.40
CA ALA A 39 7.14 -2.43 5.77
C ALA A 39 7.35 -2.21 4.26
N LEU A 40 6.33 -2.57 3.46
CA LEU A 40 6.26 -2.29 2.03
C LEU A 40 5.15 -1.27 1.79
N LEU A 41 5.49 -0.16 1.13
CA LEU A 41 4.52 0.83 0.70
C LEU A 41 4.09 0.51 -0.73
N ILE A 42 2.79 0.30 -0.93
CA ILE A 42 2.21 0.15 -2.26
C ILE A 42 1.48 1.45 -2.59
N LEU A 43 1.88 2.07 -3.70
CA LEU A 43 1.27 3.30 -4.22
C LEU A 43 0.39 3.00 -5.44
N PRO A 44 -0.73 3.73 -5.62
CA PRO A 44 -1.43 3.73 -6.89
C PRO A 44 -0.49 4.22 -8.00
N ALA A 45 -0.50 3.58 -9.18
CA ALA A 45 0.41 3.93 -10.29
C ALA A 45 0.37 5.42 -10.66
N LYS A 46 -0.80 6.05 -10.62
CA LYS A 46 -0.96 7.49 -10.84
C LYS A 46 -0.16 8.35 -9.84
N MET A 47 -0.03 7.92 -8.57
CA MET A 47 0.75 8.63 -7.55
C MET A 47 2.25 8.40 -7.69
N TYR A 48 2.68 7.32 -8.36
CA TYR A 48 4.09 7.03 -8.59
C TYR A 48 4.70 7.85 -9.73
N HIS A 49 3.89 8.23 -10.73
CA HIS A 49 4.36 8.97 -11.91
C HIS A 49 4.14 10.50 -11.84
N ASP A 50 3.39 10.99 -10.84
CA ASP A 50 3.11 12.43 -10.65
C ASP A 50 4.29 13.20 -10.03
N ASP A 51 5.19 12.52 -9.33
CA ASP A 51 6.46 13.09 -8.89
C ASP A 51 7.60 12.38 -9.61
N LYS A 52 8.63 13.14 -10.00
CA LYS A 52 9.89 12.61 -10.56
C LYS A 52 10.63 11.80 -9.49
N VAL A 53 10.12 10.65 -9.09
CA VAL A 53 10.79 9.70 -8.21
C VAL A 53 11.73 8.90 -9.12
N PRO A 54 13.07 9.05 -9.00
CA PRO A 54 13.98 8.21 -9.76
C PRO A 54 13.70 6.76 -9.38
N ALA A 55 13.54 5.92 -10.40
CA ALA A 55 13.33 4.48 -10.27
C ALA A 55 14.41 3.82 -9.41
#